data_AF-A0A9W8GPR8-F1
#
_entry.id   AF-A0A9W8GPR8-F1
#
_cell.length_a   1.000
_cell.length_b   1.000
_cell.length_c   1.000
_cell.angle_alpha   90.00
_cell.angle_beta   90.00
_cell.angle_gamma   90.00
#
_symmetry.space_group_name_H-M   'P 1'
#
loop_
_entity.id
_entity.type
_entity.pdbx_description
1 polymer ?
#
loop_
_entity_poly.entity_id
_entity_poly.type
_entity_poly.pdbx_seq_one_letter_code
_entity_poly.pdbx_strand_id
1 'polypeptide(L)'
;MPTINIDKKSLFDYLGNEYDTEGFRDLGFRFGIELEEETYKGEEEDEDNMELKIDISANRYDLLCFEGLSRALGIYLGREQTPNYRIAPGAKPQRIIVSKECEQVRPFVVGAVLRGVKLTPERYKSFIDLQDKLHFNLCSKRKLVSIGTHDLDTVQGPFTYEARKPEDIKFIP
;
A
#
# COMPACT_ATOMS: atom_id res chain seq x y z
N MET A 1 3.66 15.38 7.14
CA MET A 1 3.13 15.02 5.80
C MET A 1 2.56 13.60 5.97
N PRO A 2 2.32 12.70 4.98
CA PRO A 2 1.98 11.33 5.35
C PRO A 2 3.16 10.67 6.10
N THR A 3 2.87 10.08 7.25
CA THR A 3 3.85 9.34 8.05
C THR A 3 3.59 7.85 7.94
N ILE A 4 4.66 7.06 8.07
CA ILE A 4 4.58 5.61 8.15
C ILE A 4 5.40 5.09 9.31
N ASN A 5 4.90 4.06 9.97
CA ASN A 5 5.63 3.35 11.02
C ASN A 5 6.20 2.07 10.41
N ILE A 6 7.50 1.87 10.56
CA ILE A 6 8.21 0.70 10.04
C ILE A 6 9.04 0.07 11.15
N ASP A 7 9.02 -1.25 11.20
CA ASP A 7 9.92 -2.02 12.05
C ASP A 7 11.39 -1.79 11.67
N LYS A 8 12.19 -1.30 12.62
CA LYS A 8 13.60 -0.92 12.40
C LYS A 8 14.43 -2.10 11.94
N LYS A 9 14.33 -3.21 12.67
CA LYS A 9 15.07 -4.45 12.41
C LYS A 9 14.76 -4.98 11.01
N SER A 10 13.48 -5.11 10.68
CA SER A 10 13.04 -5.57 9.35
C SER A 10 13.54 -4.69 8.21
N LEU A 11 13.57 -3.36 8.41
CA LEU A 11 14.11 -2.44 7.41
C LEU A 11 15.62 -2.62 7.23
N PHE A 12 16.37 -2.72 8.32
CA PHE A 12 17.83 -2.83 8.27
C PHE A 12 18.28 -4.19 7.74
N ASP A 13 17.58 -5.26 8.12
CA ASP A 13 17.74 -6.60 7.56
C ASP A 13 17.50 -6.59 6.04
N TYR A 14 16.45 -5.91 5.58
CA TYR A 14 16.16 -5.76 4.16
C TYR A 14 17.25 -4.98 3.42
N LEU A 15 17.71 -3.87 4.00
CA LEU A 15 18.80 -3.06 3.45
C LEU A 15 20.16 -3.75 3.58
N GLY A 16 20.26 -4.83 4.36
CA GLY A 16 21.46 -5.61 4.64
C GLY A 16 22.62 -4.76 5.17
N ASN A 17 22.30 -3.72 5.96
CA ASN A 17 23.20 -2.82 6.64
C ASN A 17 22.53 -2.39 7.96
N GLU A 18 23.28 -2.39 9.04
CA GLU A 18 22.86 -1.76 10.29
C GLU A 18 23.20 -0.27 10.23
N TYR A 19 22.24 0.58 10.61
CA TYR A 19 22.43 2.02 10.71
C TYR A 19 22.24 2.44 12.17
N ASP A 20 23.09 3.34 12.64
CA ASP A 20 22.77 4.13 13.82
C ASP A 20 21.74 5.22 13.48
N THR A 21 21.20 5.86 14.52
CA THR A 21 20.14 6.89 14.34
C THR A 21 20.63 8.06 13.48
N GLU A 22 21.89 8.50 13.64
CA GLU A 22 22.46 9.58 12.82
C GLU A 22 22.69 9.16 11.37
N GLY A 23 23.21 7.95 11.13
CA GLY A 23 23.42 7.41 9.80
C GLY A 23 22.11 7.21 9.04
N PHE A 24 21.05 6.75 9.72
CA PHE A 24 19.74 6.66 9.10
C PHE A 24 19.13 8.04 8.80
N ARG A 25 19.36 9.04 9.67
CA ARG A 25 18.95 10.43 9.41
C ARG A 25 19.66 11.03 8.19
N ASP A 26 20.97 10.81 8.05
CA ASP A 26 21.72 11.27 6.85
C ASP A 26 21.19 10.59 5.58
N LEU A 27 20.99 9.27 5.62
CA LEU A 27 20.40 8.53 4.50
C LEU A 27 19.01 9.08 4.14
N GLY A 28 18.16 9.30 5.15
CA GLY A 28 16.83 9.86 4.98
C GLY A 28 16.90 11.23 4.31
N PHE A 29 17.73 12.13 4.83
CA PHE A 29 17.92 13.47 4.28
C PHE A 29 18.38 13.44 2.81
N ARG A 30 19.37 12.59 2.48
CA ARG A 30 19.88 12.42 1.12
C ARG A 30 18.85 11.83 0.15
N PHE A 31 17.96 10.98 0.64
CA PHE A 31 16.88 10.39 -0.14
C PHE A 31 15.65 11.32 -0.24
N GLY A 32 15.46 12.22 0.72
CA GLY A 32 14.31 13.13 0.81
C GLY A 32 13.16 12.61 1.67
N ILE A 33 13.46 11.84 2.73
CA ILE A 33 12.54 11.42 3.79
C ILE A 33 13.09 11.89 5.14
N GLU A 34 12.23 12.04 6.14
CA GLU A 34 12.64 12.51 7.47
C GLU A 34 12.26 11.49 8.54
N LEU A 35 13.20 11.15 9.42
CA LEU A 35 12.91 10.36 10.62
C LEU A 35 12.32 11.31 11.68
N GLU A 36 11.02 11.17 11.98
CA GLU A 36 10.35 11.97 13.02
C GLU A 36 10.75 11.48 14.42
N GLU A 37 10.49 10.21 14.70
CA GLU A 37 10.67 9.60 16.02
C GLU A 37 11.03 8.11 15.90
N GLU A 38 11.77 7.62 16.89
CA GLU A 38 11.93 6.20 17.16
C GLU A 38 11.02 5.85 18.34
N THR A 39 10.11 4.90 18.14
CA THR A 39 9.13 4.46 19.13
C THR A 39 9.28 2.96 19.38
N TYR A 40 8.67 2.44 20.45
CA TYR A 40 8.62 0.99 20.71
C TYR A 40 7.22 0.44 20.45
N LYS A 41 7.13 -0.79 19.94
CA LYS A 41 5.89 -1.56 19.85
C LYS A 41 5.47 -1.99 21.25
N GLY A 42 4.64 -1.17 21.90
CA GLY A 42 4.09 -1.46 23.22
C GLY A 42 4.87 -0.80 24.36
N GLU A 43 4.71 -1.33 25.57
CA GLU A 43 5.28 -0.74 26.80
C GLU A 43 6.71 -1.23 27.09
N GLU A 44 7.16 -2.30 26.42
CA GLU A 44 8.49 -2.87 26.63
C GLU A 44 9.52 -2.19 25.72
N GLU A 45 10.53 -1.57 26.34
CA GLU A 45 11.69 -0.99 25.65
C GLU A 45 12.67 -2.11 25.24
N ASP A 46 12.34 -2.80 24.15
CA ASP A 46 13.20 -3.79 23.49
C ASP A 46 13.61 -3.27 22.10
N GLU A 47 14.89 -3.38 21.76
CA GLU A 47 15.41 -3.03 20.44
C GLU A 47 14.72 -3.83 19.32
N ASP A 48 14.31 -5.06 19.60
CA ASP A 48 13.56 -5.91 18.67
C ASP A 48 12.13 -5.40 18.41
N ASN A 49 11.63 -4.50 19.26
CA ASN A 49 10.32 -3.88 19.14
C ASN A 49 10.39 -2.43 18.63
N MET A 50 11.56 -1.95 18.18
CA MET A 50 11.70 -0.57 17.75
C MET A 50 11.03 -0.30 16.38
N GLU A 51 10.20 0.75 16.33
CA GLU A 51 9.58 1.31 15.13
C GLU A 51 10.16 2.68 14.79
N LEU A 52 10.45 2.87 13.51
CA LEU A 52 10.82 4.15 12.92
C LEU A 52 9.57 4.80 12.35
N LYS A 53 9.25 6.00 12.83
CA LYS A 53 8.23 6.84 12.20
C LYS A 53 8.88 7.79 11.22
N ILE A 54 8.53 7.63 9.96
CA ILE A 54 9.16 8.30 8.83
C ILE A 54 8.13 9.21 8.16
N ASP A 55 8.45 10.50 8.03
CA ASP A 55 7.67 11.45 7.26
C ASP A 55 8.04 11.37 5.78
N ILE A 56 7.01 11.31 4.94
CA ILE A 56 7.13 11.08 3.51
C ILE A 56 6.50 12.24 2.76
N SER A 57 7.16 12.63 1.68
CA SER A 57 6.63 13.64 0.76
C SER A 57 5.28 13.22 0.16
N ALA A 58 4.31 14.13 0.16
CA ALA A 58 2.93 13.84 -0.23
C ALA A 58 2.75 13.42 -1.71
N ASN A 59 3.78 13.59 -2.54
CA ASN A 59 3.81 13.20 -3.96
C ASN A 59 4.41 11.80 -4.21
N ARG A 60 4.93 11.12 -3.18
CA ARG A 60 5.56 9.80 -3.28
C ARG A 60 4.68 8.69 -2.70
N TYR A 61 3.59 8.39 -3.40
CA TYR A 61 2.63 7.36 -2.99
C TYR A 61 3.23 5.95 -2.95
N ASP A 62 4.29 5.72 -3.72
CA ASP A 62 5.04 4.47 -3.75
C ASP A 62 5.78 4.18 -2.44
N LEU A 63 6.00 5.18 -1.59
CA LEU A 63 6.72 5.04 -0.32
C LEU A 63 5.79 4.81 0.88
N LEU A 64 4.47 4.80 0.70
CA LEU A 64 3.50 4.77 1.81
C LEU A 64 3.39 3.43 2.54
N CYS A 65 4.20 2.44 2.18
CA CYS A 65 4.25 1.13 2.83
C CYS A 65 5.70 0.64 2.97
N PHE A 66 5.89 -0.37 3.82
CA PHE A 66 7.19 -0.99 4.07
C PHE A 66 7.87 -1.43 2.77
N GLU A 67 7.18 -2.20 1.93
CA GLU A 67 7.72 -2.77 0.69
C GLU A 67 8.09 -1.71 -0.35
N GLY A 68 7.41 -0.57 -0.30
CA GLY A 68 7.65 0.57 -1.17
C GLY A 68 8.91 1.31 -0.76
N LEU A 69 9.00 1.68 0.53
CA LEU A 69 10.14 2.39 1.08
C LEU A 69 11.42 1.54 1.03
N SER A 70 11.36 0.30 1.51
CA SER A 70 12.53 -0.58 1.60
C SER A 70 13.15 -0.82 0.22
N ARG A 71 12.32 -1.11 -0.78
CA ARG A 71 12.75 -1.25 -2.18
C ARG A 71 13.32 0.04 -2.75
N ALA A 72 12.69 1.18 -2.50
CA ALA A 72 13.17 2.45 -3.04
C ALA A 72 14.53 2.85 -2.45
N LEU A 73 14.73 2.62 -1.14
CA LEU A 73 16.01 2.80 -0.47
C LEU A 73 17.05 1.78 -0.97
N GLY A 74 16.68 0.52 -1.17
CA GLY A 74 17.54 -0.52 -1.74
C GLY A 74 18.04 -0.18 -3.15
N ILE A 75 17.16 0.36 -4.00
CA ILE A 75 17.53 0.86 -5.33
C ILE A 75 18.43 2.09 -5.23
N TYR A 76 18.10 3.04 -4.36
CA TYR A 76 18.91 4.25 -4.16
C TYR A 76 20.34 3.95 -3.71
N LEU A 77 20.49 2.95 -2.84
CA LEU A 77 21.78 2.45 -2.36
C LEU A 77 22.51 1.55 -3.38
N GLY A 78 21.90 1.29 -4.55
CA GLY A 78 22.47 0.43 -5.59
C GLY A 78 22.50 -1.07 -5.26
N ARG A 79 21.73 -1.50 -4.25
CA ARG A 79 21.64 -2.92 -3.83
C ARG A 79 20.62 -3.70 -4.65
N GLU A 80 19.60 -3.00 -5.17
CA GLU A 80 18.55 -3.59 -5.99
C GLU A 80 18.41 -2.88 -7.33
N GLN A 81 18.00 -3.64 -8.35
CA GLN A 81 17.60 -3.06 -9.63
C GLN A 81 16.13 -2.68 -9.61
N THR A 82 15.78 -1.64 -10.36
CA THR A 82 14.39 -1.23 -10.53
C THR A 82 13.54 -2.37 -11.08
N PRO A 83 12.43 -2.75 -10.41
CA PRO A 83 11.58 -3.84 -10.87
C PRO A 83 10.91 -3.50 -12.21
N ASN A 84 10.77 -4.51 -13.07
CA ASN A 84 10.05 -4.40 -14.33
C ASN A 84 8.65 -5.01 -14.20
N TYR A 85 7.63 -4.16 -14.07
CA TYR A 85 6.24 -4.61 -13.98
C TYR A 85 5.68 -4.88 -15.37
N ARG A 86 5.27 -6.13 -15.64
CA ARG A 86 4.66 -6.55 -16.90
C ARG A 86 3.32 -7.24 -16.65
N ILE A 87 2.42 -7.09 -17.61
CA ILE A 87 1.16 -7.83 -17.61
C ILE A 87 1.46 -9.29 -17.97
N ALA A 88 0.96 -10.22 -17.14
CA ALA A 88 1.17 -11.64 -17.37
C ALA A 88 0.47 -12.11 -18.66
N PRO A 89 1.16 -12.81 -19.58
CA PRO A 89 0.57 -13.34 -20.80
C PRO A 89 -0.36 -14.53 -20.50
N GLY A 90 -1.45 -14.69 -21.27
CA GLY A 90 -2.28 -15.90 -21.28
C GLY A 90 -3.33 -16.02 -20.16
N ALA A 91 -3.44 -15.06 -19.24
CA ALA A 91 -4.52 -15.05 -18.26
C ALA A 91 -5.86 -14.68 -18.91
N LYS A 92 -6.94 -15.43 -18.63
CA LYS A 92 -8.30 -15.04 -19.04
C LYS A 92 -8.62 -13.67 -18.40
N PRO A 93 -8.86 -12.61 -19.20
CA PRO A 93 -9.09 -11.28 -18.66
C PRO A 93 -10.42 -11.27 -17.89
N GLN A 94 -10.40 -10.75 -16.68
CA GLN A 94 -11.62 -10.42 -15.95
C GLN A 94 -12.21 -9.14 -16.53
N ARG A 95 -13.55 -9.04 -16.55
CA ARG A 95 -14.26 -7.90 -17.12
C ARG A 95 -15.18 -7.30 -16.06
N ILE A 96 -15.16 -5.97 -16.00
CA ILE A 96 -16.11 -5.16 -15.23
C ILE A 96 -16.93 -4.39 -16.27
N ILE A 97 -18.25 -4.55 -16.23
CA ILE A 97 -19.20 -3.88 -17.12
C ILE A 97 -19.80 -2.71 -16.34
N VAL A 98 -19.59 -1.49 -16.85
CA VAL A 98 -20.09 -0.27 -16.22
C VAL A 98 -21.46 0.08 -16.78
N SER A 99 -22.43 0.25 -15.90
CA SER A 99 -23.77 0.66 -16.29
C SER A 99 -23.92 2.18 -16.38
N LYS A 100 -24.87 2.65 -17.19
CA LYS A 100 -25.05 4.10 -17.45
C LYS A 100 -25.51 4.86 -16.20
N GLU A 101 -26.21 4.20 -15.29
CA GLU A 101 -26.71 4.79 -14.04
C GLU A 101 -25.56 5.28 -13.13
N CYS A 102 -24.34 4.76 -13.31
CA CYS A 102 -23.17 5.19 -12.56
C CYS A 102 -22.66 6.58 -12.98
N GLU A 103 -23.03 7.09 -14.16
CA GLU A 103 -22.48 8.33 -14.72
C GLU A 103 -22.67 9.56 -13.82
N GLN A 104 -23.81 9.64 -13.13
CA GLN A 104 -24.14 10.76 -12.24
C GLN A 104 -23.59 10.60 -10.81
N VAL A 105 -23.13 9.41 -10.43
CA VAL A 105 -22.70 9.11 -9.05
C VAL A 105 -21.19 8.88 -8.98
N ARG A 106 -20.69 7.91 -9.75
CA ARG A 106 -19.27 7.53 -9.87
C ARG A 106 -19.04 6.94 -11.26
N PRO A 107 -18.61 7.75 -12.25
CA PRO A 107 -18.64 7.36 -13.66
C PRO A 107 -17.60 6.30 -14.06
N PHE A 108 -16.52 6.13 -13.29
CA PHE A 108 -15.39 5.30 -13.69
C PHE A 108 -15.03 4.25 -12.63
N VAL A 109 -14.64 3.07 -13.11
CA VAL A 109 -14.07 1.99 -12.31
C VAL A 109 -12.93 1.34 -13.07
N VAL A 110 -11.86 1.00 -12.36
CA VAL A 110 -10.71 0.26 -12.89
C VAL A 110 -10.44 -0.88 -11.93
N GLY A 111 -10.09 -2.05 -12.47
CA GLY A 111 -9.73 -3.23 -11.69
C GLY A 111 -8.52 -3.93 -12.29
N ALA A 112 -7.75 -4.59 -11.44
CA ALA A 112 -6.64 -5.44 -11.82
C ALA A 112 -6.68 -6.71 -10.98
N VAL A 113 -6.08 -7.79 -11.48
CA VAL A 113 -5.96 -9.06 -10.77
C VAL A 113 -4.49 -9.38 -10.56
N LEU A 114 -4.11 -9.58 -9.31
CA LEU A 114 -2.82 -10.10 -8.91
C LEU A 114 -2.98 -11.59 -8.60
N ARG A 115 -2.26 -12.47 -9.31
CA ARG A 115 -2.34 -13.92 -9.13
C ARG A 115 -1.10 -14.46 -8.43
N GLY A 116 -1.27 -15.49 -7.62
CA GLY A 116 -0.17 -16.14 -6.89
C GLY A 116 0.39 -15.29 -5.74
N VAL A 117 -0.42 -14.37 -5.21
CA VAL A 117 -0.03 -13.54 -4.06
C VAL A 117 -0.01 -14.40 -2.81
N LYS A 118 1.12 -14.38 -2.07
CA LYS A 118 1.24 -15.03 -0.76
C LYS A 118 1.12 -13.97 0.32
N LEU A 119 -0.06 -13.90 0.93
CA LEU A 119 -0.36 -12.99 2.04
C LEU A 119 -0.05 -13.68 3.37
N THR A 120 0.98 -13.20 4.05
CA THR A 120 1.21 -13.48 5.48
C THR A 120 0.43 -12.46 6.32
N PRO A 121 0.19 -12.69 7.62
CA PRO A 121 -0.50 -11.72 8.48
C PRO A 121 0.14 -10.31 8.45
N GLU A 122 1.47 -10.23 8.44
CA GLU A 122 2.22 -8.98 8.36
C GLU A 122 2.04 -8.28 7.01
N ARG A 123 2.18 -9.02 5.90
CA ARG A 123 1.99 -8.47 4.54
C ARG A 123 0.55 -8.04 4.31
N TYR A 124 -0.41 -8.77 4.87
CA TYR A 124 -1.81 -8.40 4.83
C TYR A 124 -2.06 -7.10 5.59
N LYS A 125 -1.49 -6.96 6.80
CA LYS A 125 -1.55 -5.71 7.57
C LYS A 125 -0.92 -4.54 6.79
N SER A 126 0.28 -4.72 6.23
CA SER A 126 0.94 -3.71 5.38
C SER A 126 0.07 -3.29 4.19
N PHE A 127 -0.56 -4.26 3.55
CA PHE A 127 -1.44 -4.03 2.40
C PHE A 127 -2.69 -3.22 2.77
N ILE A 128 -3.35 -3.57 3.87
CA ILE A 128 -4.53 -2.82 4.35
C ILE A 128 -4.14 -1.42 4.80
N ASP A 129 -3.02 -1.26 5.51
CA ASP A 129 -2.50 0.04 5.93
C ASP A 129 -2.19 0.95 4.73
N LEU A 130 -1.56 0.42 3.68
CA LEU A 130 -1.35 1.15 2.42
C LEU A 130 -2.68 1.61 1.81
N GLN A 131 -3.68 0.72 1.78
CA GLN A 131 -5.01 1.05 1.26
C GLN A 131 -5.63 2.21 2.04
N ASP A 132 -5.60 2.16 3.37
CA ASP A 132 -6.18 3.19 4.23
C ASP A 132 -5.44 4.53 4.13
N LYS A 133 -4.10 4.50 4.01
CA LYS A 133 -3.28 5.71 3.77
C LYS A 133 -3.63 6.37 2.44
N LEU A 134 -3.76 5.59 1.36
CA LEU A 134 -4.20 6.09 0.06
C LEU A 134 -5.63 6.63 0.12
N HIS A 135 -6.53 5.96 0.84
CA HIS A 135 -7.91 6.40 1.04
C HIS A 135 -7.99 7.74 1.77
N PHE A 136 -7.19 7.92 2.80
CA PHE A 136 -7.18 9.13 3.60
C PHE A 136 -6.67 10.33 2.81
N ASN A 137 -5.51 10.20 2.16
CA ASN A 137 -4.81 11.30 1.49
C ASN A 137 -5.23 11.45 0.02
N LEU A 138 -4.68 10.62 -0.87
CA LEU A 138 -4.86 10.74 -2.33
C LEU A 138 -6.33 10.67 -2.76
N CYS A 139 -7.10 9.82 -2.08
CA CYS A 139 -8.51 9.62 -2.41
C CYS A 139 -9.46 10.59 -1.69
N SER A 140 -8.93 11.52 -0.87
CA SER A 140 -9.69 12.49 -0.08
C SER A 140 -10.78 11.82 0.76
N LYS A 141 -10.41 10.94 1.69
CA LYS A 141 -11.34 10.14 2.52
C LYS A 141 -12.38 9.40 1.69
N ARG A 142 -11.90 8.71 0.64
CA ARG A 142 -12.69 7.95 -0.34
C ARG A 142 -13.67 8.78 -1.20
N LYS A 143 -13.62 10.11 -1.12
CA LYS A 143 -14.51 10.99 -1.89
C LYS A 143 -14.23 10.94 -3.39
N LEU A 144 -12.95 10.93 -3.78
CA LEU A 144 -12.52 10.94 -5.17
C LEU A 144 -12.40 9.52 -5.74
N VAL A 145 -11.75 8.63 -5.00
CA VAL A 145 -11.48 7.25 -5.40
C VAL A 145 -11.79 6.33 -4.23
N SER A 146 -12.30 5.13 -4.48
CA SER A 146 -12.37 4.09 -3.45
C SER A 146 -11.70 2.84 -4.00
N ILE A 147 -10.88 2.21 -3.17
CA ILE A 147 -10.16 0.98 -3.51
C ILE A 147 -10.82 -0.13 -2.71
N GLY A 148 -11.19 -1.21 -3.39
CA GLY A 148 -11.74 -2.41 -2.79
C GLY A 148 -10.93 -3.62 -3.26
N THR A 149 -10.73 -4.57 -2.35
CA THR A 149 -9.93 -5.77 -2.57
C THR A 149 -10.78 -6.97 -2.27
N HIS A 150 -10.85 -7.91 -3.21
CA HIS A 150 -11.71 -9.09 -3.11
C HIS A 150 -10.90 -10.35 -3.40
N ASP A 151 -11.22 -11.42 -2.69
CA ASP A 151 -10.69 -12.73 -3.00
C ASP A 151 -11.38 -13.27 -4.26
N LEU A 152 -10.61 -13.32 -5.36
CA LEU A 152 -11.10 -13.76 -6.66
C LEU A 152 -11.52 -15.24 -6.66
N ASP A 153 -11.03 -16.06 -5.74
CA ASP A 153 -11.40 -17.48 -5.67
C ASP A 153 -12.84 -17.67 -5.14
N THR A 154 -13.40 -16.64 -4.49
CA THR A 154 -14.76 -16.67 -3.91
C THR A 154 -15.84 -16.08 -4.81
N VAL A 155 -15.46 -15.40 -5.91
CA VAL A 155 -16.40 -14.69 -6.79
C VAL A 155 -16.13 -15.01 -8.26
N GLN A 156 -17.17 -14.93 -9.09
CA GLN A 156 -17.06 -15.22 -10.53
C GLN A 156 -17.67 -14.09 -11.36
N GLY A 157 -16.94 -13.72 -12.42
CA GLY A 157 -17.39 -12.70 -13.37
C GLY A 157 -18.32 -13.25 -14.46
N PRO A 158 -18.79 -12.39 -15.39
CA PRO A 158 -18.43 -10.97 -15.50
C PRO A 158 -19.01 -10.14 -14.35
N PHE A 159 -18.22 -9.17 -13.86
CA PHE A 159 -18.65 -8.27 -12.79
C PHE A 159 -19.41 -7.08 -13.40
N THR A 160 -20.44 -6.60 -12.71
CA THR A 160 -21.14 -5.37 -13.09
C THR A 160 -20.93 -4.27 -12.05
N TYR A 161 -20.78 -3.04 -12.51
CA TYR A 161 -20.71 -1.85 -11.67
C TYR A 161 -21.96 -1.01 -11.95
N GLU A 162 -22.83 -0.94 -10.95
CA GLU A 162 -24.18 -0.41 -11.06
C GLU A 162 -24.52 0.52 -9.90
N ALA A 163 -25.41 1.49 -10.15
CA ALA A 163 -26.03 2.31 -9.13
C ALA A 163 -27.51 1.94 -9.04
N ARG A 164 -27.94 1.44 -7.88
CA ARG A 164 -29.33 1.06 -7.59
C ARG A 164 -29.86 1.83 -6.40
N LYS A 165 -31.19 1.85 -6.23
CA LYS A 165 -31.80 2.46 -5.05
C LYS A 165 -31.45 1.65 -3.81
N PRO A 166 -31.29 2.28 -2.63
CA PRO A 166 -30.93 1.58 -1.39
C PRO A 166 -31.88 0.43 -1.03
N GLU A 167 -33.17 0.59 -1.34
CA GLU A 167 -34.23 -0.40 -1.06
C GLU A 167 -34.07 -1.70 -1.86
N ASP A 168 -33.39 -1.63 -3.01
CA ASP A 168 -33.20 -2.76 -3.93
C ASP A 168 -31.92 -3.56 -3.63
N ILE A 169 -31.10 -3.11 -2.68
CA ILE A 169 -29.80 -3.71 -2.36
C ILE A 169 -29.92 -4.52 -1.06
N LYS A 170 -29.65 -5.82 -1.15
CA LYS A 170 -29.51 -6.72 -0.01
C LYS A 170 -28.12 -7.34 -0.03
N PHE A 171 -27.37 -7.18 1.05
CA PHE A 171 -26.02 -7.73 1.17
C PHE A 171 -25.68 -8.06 2.62
N ILE A 172 -24.68 -8.92 2.80
CA ILE A 172 -24.04 -9.16 4.10
C ILE A 172 -22.78 -8.28 4.10
N PRO A 173 -22.69 -7.29 4.99
CA PRO A 173 -21.53 -6.39 5.06
C PRO A 173 -20.27 -7.08 5.58
#